data_AF-A0A7N8XIY7-F1
#
_entry.id   AF-A0A7N8XIY7-F1
#
_cell.length_a   1.000
_cell.length_b   1.000
_cell.length_c   1.000
_cell.angle_alpha   90.00
_cell.angle_beta   90.00
_cell.angle_gamma   90.00
#
_symmetry.space_group_name_H-M   'P 1'
#
loop_
_entity.id
_entity.type
_entity.pdbx_description
1 polymer ?
#
loop_
_entity_poly.entity_id
_entity_poly.type
_entity_poly.pdbx_seq_one_letter_code
_entity_poly.pdbx_strand_id
1 'polypeptide(L)'
;MTDQGNNNQNISCNPFAALFSSLADAKQFASDQKPQQKSTEPPLEDSGESQSESENSVSDSVDDNDDSVAEISRSFRSRQELCEQLNVNHMIQRIFLITLDNSDPSLRGGNGIPPRCVYLEEMAADLDGQDWLDMDNIEQALFNRLLLLEPGNHLIYMTSCSAVNLSADRDAGEKCAIPYLYACYQRAKEEVTKVPEKLLSFAVRCKNLTVSNTRTVLLTPEIYISQNVYEQLLDLLLEGFSGARPEEVVEFVEEVIAGLFSDQEVRTFEEVIVPVFDIFHGRVKDLDLCQPLLYSYLDVLLYFSHHKDIAKVLVDHIQPKDPANGLQYQKSLLGAVLNISCLLKTPGVVEGHGYFLNPSRSSAQETRVQEANIHQVNRLIQTLCSVLSRSTLLS
;
A
#
# COMPACT_ATOMS: atom_id res chain seq x y z
N MET A 1 -30.04 -37.60 -62.05
CA MET A 1 -29.71 -36.23 -61.60
C MET A 1 -30.45 -36.00 -60.31
N THR A 2 -29.75 -36.15 -59.19
CA THR A 2 -30.25 -35.81 -57.84
C THR A 2 -29.03 -35.39 -57.04
N ASP A 3 -28.88 -34.08 -56.88
CA ASP A 3 -27.81 -33.44 -56.13
C ASP A 3 -27.98 -33.67 -54.63
N GLN A 4 -26.92 -34.19 -54.02
CA GLN A 4 -26.69 -34.10 -52.58
C GLN A 4 -26.22 -32.67 -52.27
N GLY A 5 -26.93 -31.97 -51.38
CA GLY A 5 -26.58 -30.59 -51.04
C GLY A 5 -27.11 -30.14 -49.68
N ASN A 6 -26.20 -30.12 -48.70
CA ASN A 6 -26.00 -29.01 -47.76
C ASN A 6 -26.90 -28.89 -46.48
N ASN A 7 -26.54 -29.63 -45.42
CA ASN A 7 -26.99 -29.37 -44.04
C ASN A 7 -26.17 -28.29 -43.30
N ASN A 8 -25.46 -27.41 -44.01
CA ASN A 8 -24.51 -26.44 -43.44
C ASN A 8 -25.01 -24.98 -43.50
N GLN A 9 -26.32 -24.74 -43.38
CA GLN A 9 -26.87 -23.39 -43.42
C GLN A 9 -27.19 -22.87 -42.01
N ASN A 10 -26.46 -21.81 -41.64
CA ASN A 10 -26.67 -20.86 -40.53
C ASN A 10 -26.12 -21.18 -39.12
N ILE A 11 -24.85 -21.58 -39.02
CA ILE A 11 -24.09 -21.49 -37.74
C ILE A 11 -23.95 -20.04 -37.25
N SER A 12 -23.96 -19.04 -38.15
CA SER A 12 -23.93 -17.62 -37.79
C SER A 12 -25.19 -17.10 -37.09
N CYS A 13 -26.30 -17.86 -37.12
CA CYS A 13 -27.53 -17.53 -36.40
C CYS A 13 -27.72 -18.38 -35.14
N ASN A 14 -26.74 -19.23 -34.81
CA ASN A 14 -26.79 -20.04 -33.60
C ASN A 14 -26.35 -19.17 -32.39
N PRO A 15 -27.19 -18.98 -31.36
CA PRO A 15 -26.84 -18.18 -30.19
C PRO A 15 -25.62 -18.72 -29.43
N PHE A 16 -25.28 -20.01 -29.62
CA PHE A 16 -24.10 -20.64 -29.03
C PHE A 16 -22.81 -20.42 -29.85
N ALA A 17 -22.88 -19.82 -31.04
CA ALA A 17 -21.69 -19.51 -31.84
C ALA A 17 -20.74 -18.50 -31.15
N ALA A 18 -21.26 -17.69 -30.23
CA ALA A 18 -20.47 -16.75 -29.42
C ALA A 18 -19.57 -17.45 -28.38
N LEU A 19 -19.77 -18.74 -28.12
CA LEU A 19 -18.91 -19.54 -27.23
C LEU A 19 -17.59 -19.95 -27.90
N PHE A 20 -17.45 -19.71 -29.20
CA PHE A 20 -16.26 -20.04 -29.97
C PHE A 20 -15.51 -18.77 -30.36
N SER A 21 -14.17 -18.84 -30.33
CA SER A 21 -13.29 -17.74 -30.73
C SER A 21 -13.50 -17.30 -32.17
N SER A 22 -14.02 -18.19 -33.03
CA SER A 22 -14.38 -17.87 -34.41
C SER A 22 -15.51 -18.77 -34.94
N LEU A 23 -16.19 -18.31 -36.00
CA LEU A 23 -17.18 -19.12 -36.71
C LEU A 23 -16.57 -20.35 -37.41
N ALA A 24 -15.26 -20.35 -37.65
CA ALA A 24 -14.55 -21.51 -38.18
C ALA A 24 -14.45 -22.60 -37.11
N ASP A 25 -14.13 -22.24 -35.86
CA ASP A 25 -14.07 -23.16 -34.73
C ASP A 25 -15.45 -23.75 -34.43
N ALA A 26 -16.51 -22.93 -34.47
CA ALA A 26 -17.89 -23.39 -34.31
C ALA A 26 -18.31 -24.41 -35.39
N LYS A 27 -17.81 -24.25 -36.63
CA LYS A 27 -18.07 -25.19 -37.73
C LYS A 27 -17.34 -26.51 -37.55
N GLN A 28 -16.09 -26.45 -37.12
CA GLN A 28 -15.26 -27.62 -36.90
C GLN A 28 -15.82 -28.49 -35.76
N PHE A 29 -16.25 -27.84 -34.67
CA PHE A 29 -16.93 -28.51 -33.57
C PHE A 29 -18.24 -29.19 -34.01
N ALA A 30 -19.04 -28.54 -34.86
CA ALA A 30 -20.28 -29.12 -35.37
C ALA A 30 -20.07 -30.30 -36.32
N SER A 31 -18.95 -30.35 -37.07
CA SER A 31 -18.61 -31.49 -37.93
C SER A 31 -18.17 -32.72 -37.14
N ASP A 32 -17.56 -32.53 -35.98
CA ASP A 32 -17.00 -33.62 -35.16
C ASP A 32 -18.09 -34.37 -34.35
N GLN A 33 -19.30 -33.81 -34.23
CA GLN A 33 -20.39 -34.38 -33.44
C GLN A 33 -21.41 -35.26 -34.19
N LYS A 34 -21.24 -35.60 -35.48
CA LYS A 34 -22.22 -36.48 -36.15
C LYS A 34 -22.11 -37.94 -35.69
N PRO A 35 -23.11 -38.52 -34.98
CA PRO A 35 -23.17 -39.95 -34.74
C PRO A 35 -23.81 -40.66 -35.95
N GLN A 36 -23.35 -41.86 -36.27
CA GLN A 36 -23.97 -42.74 -37.25
C GLN A 36 -25.43 -43.03 -36.87
N GLN A 37 -26.37 -42.66 -37.74
CA GLN A 37 -27.80 -42.95 -37.59
C GLN A 37 -28.09 -44.45 -37.74
N LYS A 38 -28.78 -45.04 -36.76
CA LYS A 38 -29.67 -46.19 -36.97
C LYS A 38 -31.09 -45.83 -36.57
N SER A 39 -31.98 -46.04 -37.53
CA SER A 39 -33.41 -45.79 -37.57
C SER A 39 -34.24 -46.75 -36.72
N THR A 40 -35.25 -46.27 -35.98
CA THR A 40 -36.58 -46.90 -35.88
C THR A 40 -37.61 -45.95 -35.24
N GLU A 41 -38.81 -45.90 -35.82
CA GLU A 41 -40.02 -45.19 -35.36
C GLU A 41 -40.64 -45.83 -34.09
N PRO A 42 -41.54 -45.12 -33.36
CA PRO A 42 -42.08 -45.54 -32.07
C PRO A 42 -43.41 -46.33 -32.18
N PRO A 43 -43.81 -47.04 -31.11
CA PRO A 43 -45.14 -46.76 -30.55
C PRO A 43 -45.24 -46.79 -29.01
N LEU A 44 -46.39 -46.30 -28.56
CA LEU A 44 -46.81 -45.90 -27.22
C LEU A 44 -47.19 -47.05 -26.25
N GLU A 45 -47.07 -46.70 -24.96
CA GLU A 45 -47.93 -47.00 -23.78
C GLU A 45 -48.25 -48.44 -23.31
N ASP A 46 -47.87 -48.65 -22.04
CA ASP A 46 -48.66 -49.15 -20.91
C ASP A 46 -48.39 -50.57 -20.32
N SER A 47 -48.31 -50.53 -18.98
CA SER A 47 -48.61 -51.51 -17.93
C SER A 47 -47.97 -52.92 -17.87
N GLY A 48 -47.49 -53.26 -16.65
CA GLY A 48 -47.69 -54.62 -16.08
C GLY A 48 -46.46 -55.41 -15.63
N GLU A 49 -46.17 -55.35 -14.32
CA GLU A 49 -45.71 -56.40 -13.38
C GLU A 49 -44.84 -57.62 -13.80
N SER A 50 -43.80 -57.81 -12.95
CA SER A 50 -43.36 -59.06 -12.28
C SER A 50 -42.35 -60.06 -12.92
N GLN A 51 -41.28 -60.27 -12.11
CA GLN A 51 -40.55 -61.52 -11.79
C GLN A 51 -39.44 -62.12 -12.70
N SER A 52 -38.21 -61.99 -12.17
CA SER A 52 -37.21 -63.02 -11.82
C SER A 52 -36.43 -63.84 -12.86
N GLU A 53 -35.10 -63.84 -12.59
CA GLU A 53 -34.06 -64.88 -12.74
C GLU A 53 -33.04 -64.84 -13.89
N SER A 54 -31.78 -64.81 -13.44
CA SER A 54 -30.56 -65.49 -13.91
C SER A 54 -29.73 -64.97 -15.11
N GLU A 55 -28.51 -64.57 -14.74
CA GLU A 55 -27.20 -64.97 -15.27
C GLU A 55 -26.65 -64.45 -16.62
N ASN A 56 -25.50 -63.77 -16.47
CA ASN A 56 -24.34 -63.66 -17.37
C ASN A 56 -24.55 -63.14 -18.80
N SER A 57 -24.12 -61.90 -19.03
CA SER A 57 -23.36 -61.59 -20.24
C SER A 57 -22.34 -60.50 -19.95
N VAL A 58 -21.07 -60.87 -20.07
CA VAL A 58 -19.90 -60.00 -20.10
C VAL A 58 -20.00 -59.15 -21.38
N SER A 59 -20.14 -57.83 -21.24
CA SER A 59 -19.81 -56.92 -22.33
C SER A 59 -18.83 -55.87 -21.82
N ASP A 60 -17.58 -55.99 -22.26
CA ASP A 60 -16.60 -54.92 -22.26
C ASP A 60 -17.21 -53.69 -22.95
N SER A 61 -17.64 -52.71 -22.16
CA SER A 61 -17.79 -51.34 -22.62
C SER A 61 -16.45 -50.64 -22.38
N VAL A 62 -15.72 -50.45 -23.48
CA VAL A 62 -14.64 -49.48 -23.64
C VAL A 62 -15.10 -48.12 -23.08
N ASP A 63 -14.58 -47.78 -21.91
CA ASP A 63 -14.78 -46.51 -21.20
C ASP A 63 -13.64 -45.50 -21.53
N ASP A 64 -13.09 -45.57 -22.73
CA ASP A 64 -11.90 -44.80 -23.13
C ASP A 64 -12.17 -43.32 -23.47
N ASN A 65 -13.38 -42.80 -23.22
CA ASN A 65 -13.75 -41.43 -23.63
C ASN A 65 -14.07 -40.46 -22.48
N ASP A 66 -14.30 -40.95 -21.26
CA ASP A 66 -14.60 -40.09 -20.10
C ASP A 66 -13.33 -39.52 -19.44
N ASP A 67 -12.21 -40.24 -19.56
CA ASP A 67 -10.91 -39.77 -19.05
C ASP A 67 -10.41 -38.51 -19.77
N SER A 68 -10.71 -38.37 -21.07
CA SER A 68 -10.28 -37.21 -21.85
C SER A 68 -10.96 -35.90 -21.41
N VAL A 69 -12.26 -35.94 -21.09
CA VAL A 69 -13.02 -34.76 -20.65
C VAL A 69 -12.67 -34.40 -19.21
N ALA A 70 -12.45 -35.40 -18.36
CA ALA A 70 -11.96 -35.19 -17.00
C ALA A 70 -10.53 -34.63 -16.99
N GLU A 71 -9.65 -35.09 -17.89
CA GLU A 71 -8.28 -34.61 -18.03
C GLU A 71 -8.22 -33.19 -18.63
N ILE A 72 -9.06 -32.89 -19.62
CA ILE A 72 -9.24 -31.53 -20.16
C ILE A 72 -9.75 -30.61 -19.06
N SER A 73 -10.76 -31.01 -18.27
CA SER A 73 -11.29 -30.22 -17.16
C SER A 73 -10.26 -30.00 -16.05
N ARG A 74 -9.44 -31.00 -15.73
CA ARG A 74 -8.29 -30.88 -14.82
C ARG A 74 -7.22 -29.93 -15.37
N SER A 75 -6.94 -29.99 -16.67
CA SER A 75 -6.00 -29.09 -17.36
C SER A 75 -6.51 -27.63 -17.39
N PHE A 76 -7.81 -27.42 -17.58
CA PHE A 76 -8.41 -26.09 -17.49
C PHE A 76 -8.41 -25.53 -16.07
N ARG A 77 -8.74 -26.33 -15.05
CA ARG A 77 -8.67 -25.91 -13.64
C ARG A 77 -7.24 -25.56 -13.23
N SER A 78 -6.26 -26.40 -13.56
CA SER A 78 -4.85 -26.12 -13.27
C SER A 78 -4.32 -24.89 -14.02
N ARG A 79 -4.75 -24.64 -15.26
CA ARG A 79 -4.42 -23.38 -15.97
C ARG A 79 -5.07 -22.15 -15.33
N GLN A 80 -6.30 -22.28 -14.84
CA GLN A 80 -6.99 -21.18 -14.15
C GLN A 80 -6.31 -20.86 -12.82
N GLU A 81 -5.96 -21.87 -12.04
CA GLU A 81 -5.21 -21.75 -10.79
C GLU A 81 -3.84 -21.10 -11.03
N LEU A 82 -3.10 -21.55 -12.05
CA LEU A 82 -1.82 -20.96 -12.43
C LEU A 82 -1.96 -19.47 -12.83
N CYS A 83 -3.00 -19.13 -13.58
CA CYS A 83 -3.29 -17.75 -13.96
C CYS A 83 -3.63 -16.89 -12.73
N GLU A 84 -4.36 -17.43 -11.77
CA GLU A 84 -4.69 -16.73 -10.53
C GLU A 84 -3.46 -16.50 -9.66
N GLN A 85 -2.59 -17.51 -9.50
CA GLN A 85 -1.30 -17.37 -8.82
C GLN A 85 -0.43 -16.30 -9.49
N LEU A 86 -0.34 -16.31 -10.82
CA LEU A 86 0.42 -15.31 -11.56
C LEU A 86 -0.13 -13.90 -11.35
N ASN A 87 -1.45 -13.75 -11.33
CA ASN A 87 -2.09 -12.44 -11.07
C ASN A 87 -1.85 -11.96 -9.64
N VAL A 88 -1.88 -12.86 -8.66
CA VAL A 88 -1.53 -12.55 -7.27
C VAL A 88 -0.07 -12.11 -7.16
N ASN A 89 0.87 -12.86 -7.77
CA ASN A 89 2.28 -12.52 -7.80
C ASN A 89 2.51 -11.12 -8.41
N HIS A 90 1.93 -10.84 -9.59
CA HIS A 90 2.07 -9.53 -10.23
C HIS A 90 1.47 -8.40 -9.40
N MET A 91 0.33 -8.64 -8.73
CA MET A 91 -0.28 -7.66 -7.83
C MET A 91 0.65 -7.35 -6.64
N ILE A 92 1.19 -8.39 -6.01
CA ILE A 92 2.17 -8.26 -4.92
C ILE A 92 3.39 -7.47 -5.39
N GLN A 93 3.95 -7.82 -6.56
CA GLN A 93 5.08 -7.11 -7.16
C GLN A 93 4.76 -5.62 -7.40
N ARG A 94 3.58 -5.28 -7.91
CA ARG A 94 3.17 -3.87 -8.09
C ARG A 94 3.07 -3.12 -6.76
N ILE A 95 2.56 -3.76 -5.71
CA ILE A 95 2.37 -3.12 -4.40
C ILE A 95 3.71 -2.92 -3.69
N PHE A 96 4.51 -3.97 -3.59
CA PHE A 96 5.71 -3.99 -2.75
C PHE A 96 7.00 -3.79 -3.53
N LEU A 97 7.01 -3.88 -4.86
CA LEU A 97 8.21 -3.72 -5.68
C LEU A 97 9.34 -4.68 -5.27
N ILE A 98 8.96 -5.93 -4.94
CA ILE A 98 9.87 -7.03 -4.60
C ILE A 98 9.60 -8.23 -5.50
N THR A 99 10.58 -9.11 -5.67
CA THR A 99 10.46 -10.30 -6.51
C THR A 99 11.38 -11.42 -6.05
N LEU A 100 10.98 -12.66 -6.31
CA LEU A 100 11.80 -13.88 -6.17
C LEU A 100 12.29 -14.40 -7.55
N ASP A 101 11.79 -13.82 -8.62
CA ASP A 101 12.19 -14.16 -9.98
C ASP A 101 13.39 -13.31 -10.41
N ASN A 102 14.50 -13.96 -10.81
CA ASN A 102 15.70 -13.36 -11.40
C ASN A 102 15.95 -13.85 -12.86
N SER A 103 14.92 -14.36 -13.53
CA SER A 103 14.94 -14.70 -14.95
C SER A 103 15.17 -13.48 -15.85
N ASP A 104 15.55 -13.73 -17.10
CA ASP A 104 15.75 -12.67 -18.09
C ASP A 104 14.46 -11.82 -18.25
N PRO A 105 14.53 -10.48 -18.18
CA PRO A 105 13.36 -9.60 -18.32
C PRO A 105 12.59 -9.78 -19.65
N SER A 106 13.24 -10.30 -20.69
CA SER A 106 12.61 -10.63 -21.96
C SER A 106 11.66 -11.83 -21.90
N LEU A 107 11.83 -12.70 -20.90
CA LEU A 107 10.97 -13.86 -20.65
C LEU A 107 9.74 -13.50 -19.80
N ARG A 108 9.76 -12.33 -19.17
CA ARG A 108 8.67 -11.85 -18.31
C ARG A 108 7.58 -11.21 -19.15
N GLY A 109 6.33 -11.62 -18.93
CA GLY A 109 5.18 -11.03 -19.59
C GLY A 109 5.05 -9.56 -19.19
N GLY A 110 5.30 -8.63 -20.11
CA GLY A 110 5.32 -7.18 -19.83
C GLY A 110 3.98 -6.54 -19.43
N ASN A 111 2.90 -7.32 -19.32
CA ASN A 111 1.59 -6.78 -18.98
C ASN A 111 1.43 -6.64 -17.46
N GLY A 112 1.52 -5.40 -16.98
CA GLY A 112 1.12 -5.04 -15.62
C GLY A 112 2.12 -5.38 -14.52
N ILE A 113 3.37 -5.68 -14.84
CA ILE A 113 4.46 -5.79 -13.85
C ILE A 113 5.17 -4.44 -13.70
N PRO A 114 5.64 -4.08 -12.50
CA PRO A 114 6.42 -2.85 -12.29
C PRO A 114 7.75 -2.94 -13.07
N PRO A 115 8.36 -1.82 -13.48
CA PRO A 115 9.61 -1.84 -14.25
C PRO A 115 10.83 -2.28 -13.43
N ARG A 116 10.80 -2.06 -12.12
CA ARG A 116 11.88 -2.37 -11.17
C ARG A 116 11.31 -3.05 -9.93
N CYS A 117 12.03 -4.05 -9.46
CA CYS A 117 11.80 -4.68 -8.15
C CYS A 117 13.14 -4.92 -7.46
N VAL A 118 13.09 -5.06 -6.15
CA VAL A 118 14.17 -5.63 -5.34
C VAL A 118 14.09 -7.15 -5.38
N TYR A 119 15.18 -7.79 -5.80
CA TYR A 119 15.32 -9.24 -5.78
C TYR A 119 15.75 -9.71 -4.39
N LEU A 120 14.96 -10.62 -3.80
CA LEU A 120 15.26 -11.20 -2.48
C LEU A 120 16.03 -12.51 -2.64
N GLU A 121 17.33 -12.40 -2.93
CA GLU A 121 18.22 -13.52 -3.25
C GLU A 121 18.21 -14.63 -2.19
N GLU A 122 18.41 -14.29 -0.92
CA GLU A 122 18.45 -15.26 0.18
C GLU A 122 17.13 -16.03 0.31
N MET A 123 16.01 -15.33 0.23
CA MET A 123 14.69 -15.96 0.31
C MET A 123 14.38 -16.84 -0.91
N ALA A 124 14.77 -16.40 -2.11
CA ALA A 124 14.59 -17.18 -3.33
C ALA A 124 15.40 -18.48 -3.29
N ALA A 125 16.57 -18.47 -2.65
CA ALA A 125 17.39 -19.67 -2.46
C ALA A 125 16.75 -20.66 -1.46
N ASP A 126 16.05 -20.18 -0.43
CA ASP A 126 15.42 -21.00 0.60
C ASP A 126 14.11 -21.69 0.16
N LEU A 127 13.47 -21.20 -0.91
CA LEU A 127 12.14 -21.63 -1.35
C LEU A 127 12.14 -22.77 -2.39
N ASP A 128 13.24 -23.53 -2.51
CA ASP A 128 13.34 -24.79 -3.28
C ASP A 128 12.67 -24.75 -4.67
N GLY A 129 12.96 -23.70 -5.46
CA GLY A 129 12.49 -23.57 -6.84
C GLY A 129 11.17 -22.81 -7.02
N GLN A 130 10.56 -22.30 -5.94
CA GLN A 130 9.49 -21.31 -6.02
C GLN A 130 10.07 -19.91 -6.27
N ASP A 131 9.80 -19.35 -7.45
CA ASP A 131 10.25 -18.03 -7.90
C ASP A 131 9.14 -16.97 -7.92
N TRP A 132 7.95 -17.30 -7.39
CA TRP A 132 6.80 -16.38 -7.29
C TRP A 132 6.42 -16.06 -5.85
N LEU A 133 5.88 -14.86 -5.67
CA LEU A 133 5.28 -14.42 -4.42
C LEU A 133 3.80 -14.81 -4.36
N ASP A 134 3.37 -15.23 -3.18
CA ASP A 134 1.98 -15.54 -2.87
C ASP A 134 1.63 -15.05 -1.46
N MET A 135 0.43 -15.38 -1.01
CA MET A 135 -0.08 -14.91 0.28
C MET A 135 0.49 -15.66 1.48
N ASP A 136 1.20 -16.77 1.26
CA ASP A 136 1.82 -17.56 2.32
C ASP A 136 3.24 -17.07 2.60
N ASN A 137 3.93 -16.54 1.58
CA ASN A 137 5.31 -16.07 1.71
C ASN A 137 5.47 -14.54 1.76
N ILE A 138 4.45 -13.74 1.40
CA ILE A 138 4.60 -12.28 1.29
C ILE A 138 5.01 -11.57 2.58
N GLU A 139 4.57 -12.05 3.74
CA GLU A 139 4.91 -11.41 5.01
C GLU A 139 6.42 -11.54 5.31
N GLN A 140 6.99 -12.73 5.09
CA GLN A 140 8.43 -12.96 5.17
C GLN A 140 9.19 -12.15 4.13
N ALA A 141 8.69 -12.09 2.89
CA ALA A 141 9.33 -11.34 1.81
C ALA A 141 9.40 -9.84 2.11
N LEU A 142 8.30 -9.28 2.63
CA LEU A 142 8.25 -7.87 3.03
C LEU A 142 9.18 -7.59 4.21
N PHE A 143 9.23 -8.48 5.21
CA PHE A 143 10.14 -8.35 6.33
C PHE A 143 11.61 -8.36 5.88
N ASN A 144 12.00 -9.33 5.05
CA ASN A 144 13.35 -9.41 4.48
C ASN A 144 13.69 -8.14 3.69
N ARG A 145 12.75 -7.62 2.90
CA ARG A 145 12.93 -6.36 2.16
C ARG A 145 13.19 -5.17 3.08
N LEU A 146 12.53 -5.09 4.24
CA LEU A 146 12.72 -3.98 5.19
C LEU A 146 14.05 -4.07 5.96
N LEU A 147 14.63 -5.27 6.08
CA LEU A 147 15.92 -5.50 6.74
C LEU A 147 17.13 -5.26 5.83
N LEU A 148 16.94 -5.10 4.52
CA LEU A 148 18.02 -4.75 3.59
C LEU A 148 18.56 -3.35 3.88
N LEU A 149 19.87 -3.27 4.19
CA LEU A 149 20.54 -1.98 4.44
C LEU A 149 20.61 -1.09 3.19
N GLU A 150 20.83 -1.71 2.04
CA GLU A 150 20.94 -1.05 0.74
C GLU A 150 20.07 -1.77 -0.31
N PRO A 151 18.74 -1.55 -0.29
CA PRO A 151 17.83 -2.20 -1.22
C PRO A 151 18.14 -1.86 -2.69
N GLY A 152 18.67 -0.66 -2.93
CA GLY A 152 19.12 -0.21 -4.25
C GLY A 152 20.16 -1.13 -4.92
N ASN A 153 20.97 -1.84 -4.14
CA ASN A 153 21.97 -2.78 -4.68
C ASN A 153 21.37 -4.09 -5.20
N HIS A 154 20.10 -4.34 -4.89
CA HIS A 154 19.38 -5.57 -5.22
C HIS A 154 18.32 -5.33 -6.30
N LEU A 155 18.36 -4.17 -6.97
CA LEU A 155 17.40 -3.81 -8.00
C LEU A 155 17.64 -4.60 -9.29
N ILE A 156 16.57 -5.21 -9.79
CA ILE A 156 16.57 -5.87 -11.10
C ILE A 156 15.57 -5.21 -12.04
N TYR A 157 15.81 -5.35 -13.34
CA TYR A 157 14.82 -4.99 -14.35
C TYR A 157 13.75 -6.09 -14.41
N MET A 158 12.49 -5.69 -14.44
CA MET A 158 11.37 -6.61 -14.61
C MET A 158 10.85 -6.62 -16.05
N THR A 159 11.18 -5.58 -16.83
CA THR A 159 10.76 -5.41 -18.22
C THR A 159 11.99 -5.20 -19.10
N SER A 160 11.88 -5.56 -20.37
CA SER A 160 12.96 -5.45 -21.37
C SER A 160 13.30 -4.00 -21.78
N CYS A 161 12.67 -2.99 -21.18
CA CYS A 161 12.95 -1.59 -21.50
C CYS A 161 14.30 -1.16 -20.90
N SER A 162 15.25 -0.85 -21.78
CA SER A 162 16.63 -0.44 -21.42
C SER A 162 16.77 1.04 -21.04
N ALA A 163 15.68 1.80 -21.02
CA ALA A 163 15.71 3.21 -20.62
C ALA A 163 15.88 3.33 -19.10
N VAL A 164 16.83 4.16 -18.66
CA VAL A 164 17.03 4.47 -17.24
C VAL A 164 15.76 5.12 -16.69
N ASN A 165 15.12 4.46 -15.72
CA ASN A 165 13.94 4.97 -15.04
C ASN A 165 14.30 5.34 -13.59
N LEU A 166 14.86 6.54 -13.42
CA LEU A 166 15.32 7.02 -12.11
C LEU A 166 14.21 7.05 -11.06
N SER A 167 12.96 7.26 -11.46
CA SER A 167 11.82 7.22 -10.53
C SER A 167 11.59 5.80 -10.03
N ALA A 168 11.54 4.82 -10.93
CA ALA A 168 11.35 3.42 -10.54
C ALA A 168 12.50 2.89 -9.68
N ASP A 169 13.74 3.30 -9.99
CA ASP A 169 14.93 2.95 -9.21
C ASP A 169 14.83 3.51 -7.78
N ARG A 170 14.41 4.78 -7.65
CA ARG A 170 14.17 5.41 -6.35
C ARG A 170 13.04 4.70 -5.58
N ASP A 171 11.91 4.46 -6.22
CA ASP A 171 10.71 3.94 -5.55
C ASP A 171 10.92 2.49 -5.08
N ALA A 172 11.54 1.64 -5.90
CA ALA A 172 11.88 0.27 -5.52
C ALA A 172 13.07 0.22 -4.55
N GLY A 173 14.03 1.15 -4.69
CA GLY A 173 15.25 1.24 -3.90
C GLY A 173 15.12 2.02 -2.58
N GLU A 174 13.92 2.47 -2.20
CA GLU A 174 13.69 3.25 -0.98
C GLU A 174 14.27 2.52 0.25
N LYS A 175 15.11 3.25 0.98
CA LYS A 175 15.89 2.75 2.11
C LYS A 175 15.15 2.95 3.43
N CYS A 176 14.40 4.03 3.54
CA CYS A 176 13.64 4.36 4.75
C CYS A 176 12.37 3.50 4.84
N ALA A 177 12.23 2.76 5.94
CA ALA A 177 11.14 1.81 6.14
C ALA A 177 9.76 2.47 6.10
N ILE A 178 9.56 3.59 6.81
CA ILE A 178 8.25 4.25 6.91
C ILE A 178 7.80 4.84 5.54
N PRO A 179 8.62 5.63 4.81
CA PRO A 179 8.27 6.08 3.47
C PRO A 179 7.99 4.95 2.48
N TYR A 180 8.79 3.87 2.52
CA TYR A 180 8.56 2.71 1.68
C TYR A 180 7.21 2.04 1.96
N LEU A 181 6.87 1.82 3.24
CA LEU A 181 5.60 1.21 3.63
C LEU A 181 4.40 2.10 3.31
N TYR A 182 4.52 3.41 3.47
CA TYR A 182 3.49 4.35 3.04
C TYR A 182 3.28 4.33 1.51
N ALA A 183 4.35 4.28 0.73
CA ALA A 183 4.25 4.15 -0.71
C ALA A 183 3.61 2.81 -1.12
N CYS A 184 3.91 1.73 -0.40
CA CYS A 184 3.22 0.44 -0.57
C CYS A 184 1.73 0.54 -0.22
N TYR A 185 1.37 1.24 0.85
CA TYR A 185 -0.02 1.48 1.25
C TYR A 185 -0.79 2.20 0.14
N GLN A 186 -0.21 3.26 -0.43
CA GLN A 186 -0.81 3.98 -1.55
C GLN A 186 -1.03 3.08 -2.77
N ARG A 187 -0.01 2.30 -3.16
CA ARG A 187 -0.13 1.34 -4.27
C ARG A 187 -1.18 0.26 -4.00
N ALA A 188 -1.25 -0.27 -2.77
CA ALA A 188 -2.27 -1.23 -2.39
C ALA A 188 -3.69 -0.64 -2.46
N LYS A 189 -3.88 0.59 -1.98
CA LYS A 189 -5.15 1.31 -2.08
C LYS A 189 -5.58 1.54 -3.53
N GLU A 190 -4.63 1.87 -4.39
CA GLU A 190 -4.89 1.96 -5.82
C GLU A 190 -5.29 0.60 -6.42
N GLU A 191 -4.57 -0.48 -6.10
CA GLU A 191 -4.87 -1.83 -6.59
C GLU A 191 -6.27 -2.28 -6.16
N VAL A 192 -6.68 -2.01 -4.91
CA VAL A 192 -8.03 -2.32 -4.39
C VAL A 192 -9.15 -1.78 -5.29
N THR A 193 -8.92 -0.64 -5.97
CA THR A 193 -9.91 -0.02 -6.87
C THR A 193 -9.85 -0.53 -8.32
N LYS A 194 -8.76 -1.22 -8.70
CA LYS A 194 -8.48 -1.65 -10.07
C LYS A 194 -8.65 -3.15 -10.27
N VAL A 195 -8.42 -3.96 -9.24
CA VAL A 195 -8.40 -5.43 -9.37
C VAL A 195 -9.81 -6.01 -9.54
N PRO A 196 -9.96 -7.15 -10.25
CA PRO A 196 -11.20 -7.91 -10.28
C PRO A 196 -11.62 -8.37 -8.89
N GLU A 197 -12.93 -8.60 -8.68
CA GLU A 197 -13.52 -9.01 -7.40
C GLU A 197 -12.81 -10.20 -6.75
N LYS A 198 -12.39 -11.19 -7.56
CA LYS A 198 -11.67 -12.37 -7.07
C LYS A 198 -10.29 -12.09 -6.45
N LEU A 199 -9.67 -10.94 -6.77
CA LEU A 199 -8.39 -10.52 -6.22
C LEU A 199 -8.52 -9.46 -5.11
N LEU A 200 -9.74 -8.97 -4.86
CA LEU A 200 -9.98 -7.87 -3.93
C LEU A 200 -9.53 -8.21 -2.50
N SER A 201 -9.83 -9.41 -2.02
CA SER A 201 -9.42 -9.88 -0.69
C SER A 201 -7.90 -9.90 -0.53
N PHE A 202 -7.17 -10.28 -1.59
CA PHE A 202 -5.71 -10.27 -1.61
C PHE A 202 -5.16 -8.84 -1.59
N ALA A 203 -5.71 -7.93 -2.39
CA ALA A 203 -5.29 -6.52 -2.39
C ALA A 203 -5.53 -5.86 -1.02
N VAL A 204 -6.68 -6.11 -0.39
CA VAL A 204 -6.99 -5.65 0.97
C VAL A 204 -6.01 -6.24 1.99
N ARG A 205 -5.68 -7.54 1.87
CA ARG A 205 -4.66 -8.16 2.73
C ARG A 205 -3.30 -7.51 2.56
N CYS A 206 -2.87 -7.19 1.33
CA CYS A 206 -1.63 -6.44 1.10
C CYS A 206 -1.67 -5.04 1.73
N LYS A 207 -2.80 -4.32 1.64
CA LYS A 207 -2.97 -3.03 2.33
C LYS A 207 -2.78 -3.20 3.84
N ASN A 208 -3.44 -4.18 4.45
CA ASN A 208 -3.33 -4.44 5.88
C ASN A 208 -1.92 -4.88 6.30
N LEU A 209 -1.18 -5.60 5.44
CA LEU A 209 0.22 -5.95 5.67
C LEU A 209 1.11 -4.71 5.76
N THR A 210 0.87 -3.67 4.95
CA THR A 210 1.64 -2.42 5.04
C THR A 210 1.43 -1.71 6.38
N VAL A 211 0.19 -1.63 6.86
CA VAL A 211 -0.14 -1.08 8.18
C VAL A 211 0.48 -1.95 9.28
N SER A 212 0.35 -3.27 9.17
CA SER A 212 0.89 -4.21 10.16
C SER A 212 2.40 -4.10 10.30
N ASN A 213 3.13 -4.09 9.19
CA ASN A 213 4.58 -3.96 9.20
C ASN A 213 5.01 -2.58 9.71
N THR A 214 4.25 -1.51 9.43
CA THR A 214 4.56 -0.19 9.99
C THR A 214 4.46 -0.19 11.51
N ARG A 215 3.48 -0.90 12.09
CA ARG A 215 3.41 -1.10 13.54
C ARG A 215 4.63 -1.85 14.05
N THR A 216 5.02 -2.95 13.41
CA THR A 216 6.21 -3.72 13.78
C THR A 216 7.47 -2.84 13.75
N VAL A 217 7.62 -2.00 12.71
CA VAL A 217 8.72 -1.03 12.59
C VAL A 217 8.78 -0.08 13.78
N LEU A 218 7.63 0.44 14.23
CA LEU A 218 7.54 1.38 15.34
C LEU A 218 7.69 0.73 16.73
N LEU A 219 7.26 -0.52 16.88
CA LEU A 219 7.34 -1.29 18.13
C LEU A 219 8.73 -1.91 18.35
N THR A 220 9.46 -2.21 17.27
CA THR A 220 10.77 -2.86 17.31
C THR A 220 11.81 -2.13 16.46
N PRO A 221 12.04 -0.82 16.68
CA PRO A 221 12.94 -0.03 15.83
C PRO A 221 14.38 -0.55 15.81
N GLU A 222 14.82 -1.27 16.85
CA GLU A 222 16.20 -1.76 17.00
C GLU A 222 16.62 -2.75 15.91
N ILE A 223 15.68 -3.45 15.28
CA ILE A 223 15.99 -4.41 14.21
C ILE A 223 16.35 -3.71 12.89
N TYR A 224 15.96 -2.44 12.73
CA TYR A 224 16.19 -1.64 11.52
C TYR A 224 17.46 -0.80 11.68
N ILE A 225 18.61 -1.44 11.43
CA ILE A 225 19.93 -0.85 11.63
C ILE A 225 20.09 0.41 10.76
N SER A 226 20.68 1.46 11.34
CA SER A 226 20.95 2.74 10.69
C SER A 226 19.69 3.51 10.24
N GLN A 227 18.53 3.23 10.83
CA GLN A 227 17.29 3.97 10.60
C GLN A 227 16.82 4.68 11.88
N ASN A 228 16.25 5.87 11.73
CA ASN A 228 15.50 6.55 12.78
C ASN A 228 14.02 6.58 12.37
N VAL A 229 13.29 5.52 12.71
CA VAL A 229 11.91 5.32 12.24
C VAL A 229 10.93 6.36 12.79
N TYR A 230 11.21 6.89 13.99
CA TYR A 230 10.41 7.96 14.59
C TYR A 230 10.61 9.30 13.87
N GLU A 231 11.83 9.55 13.41
CA GLU A 231 12.13 10.70 12.55
C GLU A 231 11.48 10.55 11.17
N GLN A 232 11.54 9.36 10.58
CA GLN A 232 10.88 9.08 9.31
C GLN A 232 9.35 9.26 9.40
N LEU A 233 8.71 8.89 10.52
CA LEU A 233 7.29 9.14 10.75
C LEU A 233 6.98 10.64 10.84
N LEU A 234 7.83 11.41 11.53
CA LEU A 234 7.69 12.86 11.58
C LEU A 234 7.86 13.50 10.19
N ASP A 235 8.87 13.07 9.44
CA ASP A 235 9.15 13.54 8.09
C ASP A 235 7.96 13.26 7.15
N LEU A 236 7.40 12.05 7.22
CA LEU A 236 6.19 11.69 6.46
C LEU A 236 5.02 12.64 6.77
N LEU A 237 4.77 12.95 8.05
CA LEU A 237 3.73 13.88 8.45
C LEU A 237 4.01 15.29 7.91
N LEU A 238 5.24 15.80 8.07
CA LEU A 238 5.62 17.13 7.60
C LEU A 238 5.48 17.26 6.07
N GLU A 239 5.90 16.25 5.32
CA GLU A 239 5.72 16.20 3.86
C GLU A 239 4.24 16.11 3.49
N GLY A 240 3.46 15.30 4.20
CA GLY A 240 2.01 15.16 4.01
C GLY A 240 1.25 16.46 4.17
N PHE A 241 1.48 17.18 5.29
CA PHE A 241 0.85 18.47 5.57
C PHE A 241 1.35 19.61 4.68
N SER A 242 2.56 19.49 4.11
CA SER A 242 3.07 20.42 3.11
C SER A 242 2.56 20.11 1.69
N GLY A 243 2.00 18.92 1.49
CA GLY A 243 1.55 18.40 0.20
C GLY A 243 0.10 18.75 -0.15
N ALA A 244 -0.35 18.24 -1.30
CA ALA A 244 -1.69 18.51 -1.82
C ALA A 244 -2.79 17.60 -1.22
N ARG A 245 -2.42 16.49 -0.57
CA ARG A 245 -3.34 15.45 -0.08
C ARG A 245 -2.98 14.98 1.34
N PRO A 246 -3.00 15.86 2.35
CA PRO A 246 -2.68 15.50 3.74
C PRO A 246 -3.59 14.40 4.29
N GLU A 247 -4.82 14.30 3.79
CA GLU A 247 -5.80 13.27 4.18
C GLU A 247 -5.31 11.84 3.95
N GLU A 248 -4.49 11.59 2.91
CA GLU A 248 -3.98 10.25 2.63
C GLU A 248 -2.92 9.82 3.67
N VAL A 249 -2.10 10.76 4.13
CA VAL A 249 -1.12 10.49 5.19
C VAL A 249 -1.84 10.30 6.53
N VAL A 250 -2.81 11.16 6.83
CA VAL A 250 -3.61 11.05 8.07
C VAL A 250 -4.33 9.71 8.14
N GLU A 251 -4.99 9.27 7.06
CA GLU A 251 -5.67 7.97 7.00
C GLU A 251 -4.71 6.81 7.31
N PHE A 252 -3.53 6.79 6.68
CA PHE A 252 -2.52 5.76 6.93
C PHE A 252 -2.05 5.77 8.39
N VAL A 253 -1.74 6.95 8.93
CA VAL A 253 -1.26 7.09 10.32
C VAL A 253 -2.35 6.69 11.32
N GLU A 254 -3.62 7.03 11.08
CA GLU A 254 -4.73 6.62 11.94
C GLU A 254 -4.92 5.09 11.94
N GLU A 255 -4.79 4.42 10.79
CA GLU A 255 -4.85 2.94 10.74
C GLU A 255 -3.69 2.30 11.52
N VAL A 256 -2.49 2.88 11.46
CA VAL A 256 -1.32 2.43 12.25
C VAL A 256 -1.55 2.63 13.75
N ILE A 257 -2.00 3.81 14.16
CA ILE A 257 -2.28 4.16 15.56
C ILE A 257 -3.33 3.21 16.14
N ALA A 258 -4.42 2.96 15.42
CA ALA A 258 -5.47 2.05 15.86
C ALA A 258 -4.92 0.65 16.19
N GLY A 259 -3.94 0.16 15.42
CA GLY A 259 -3.31 -1.12 15.71
C GLY A 259 -2.25 -1.08 16.82
N LEU A 260 -1.58 0.04 17.07
CA LEU A 260 -0.63 0.17 18.20
C LEU A 260 -1.31 -0.01 19.56
N PHE A 261 -2.60 0.34 19.68
CA PHE A 261 -3.37 0.11 20.90
C PHE A 261 -3.67 -1.37 21.17
N SER A 262 -3.67 -2.20 20.12
CA SER A 262 -3.90 -3.64 20.25
C SER A 262 -2.65 -4.39 20.70
N ASP A 263 -1.45 -3.86 20.40
CA ASP A 263 -0.16 -4.56 20.51
C ASP A 263 0.76 -3.97 21.61
N GLN A 264 0.18 -3.60 22.77
CA GLN A 264 0.92 -2.91 23.85
C GLN A 264 1.88 -3.81 24.65
N GLU A 265 1.99 -5.10 24.33
CA GLU A 265 2.89 -6.03 25.01
C GLU A 265 4.38 -5.74 24.71
N VAL A 266 4.68 -5.19 23.54
CA VAL A 266 6.06 -4.90 23.11
C VAL A 266 6.49 -3.51 23.55
N ARG A 267 5.67 -2.50 23.23
CA ARG A 267 5.82 -1.10 23.66
C ARG A 267 4.45 -0.48 23.80
N THR A 268 4.33 0.42 24.75
CA THR A 268 3.17 1.28 24.90
C THR A 268 3.11 2.32 23.78
N PHE A 269 1.90 2.84 23.55
CA PHE A 269 1.70 3.95 22.60
C PHE A 269 2.55 5.19 22.95
N GLU A 270 2.71 5.48 24.23
CA GLU A 270 3.55 6.58 24.72
C GLU A 270 5.02 6.39 24.34
N GLU A 271 5.57 5.18 24.53
CA GLU A 271 6.96 4.85 24.16
C GLU A 271 7.23 4.98 22.65
N VAL A 272 6.19 4.88 21.81
CA VAL A 272 6.29 5.09 20.35
C VAL A 272 6.22 6.57 19.99
N ILE A 273 5.34 7.34 20.65
CA ILE A 273 5.05 8.74 20.28
C ILE A 273 6.00 9.75 20.93
N VAL A 274 6.48 9.50 22.16
CA VAL A 274 7.40 10.42 22.84
C VAL A 274 8.68 10.70 22.04
N PRO A 275 9.36 9.70 21.43
CA PRO A 275 10.51 9.96 20.56
C PRO A 275 10.18 10.87 19.37
N VAL A 276 8.98 10.76 18.80
CA VAL A 276 8.52 11.63 17.71
C VAL A 276 8.42 13.07 18.20
N PHE A 277 7.88 13.29 19.41
CA PHE A 277 7.83 14.61 20.03
C PHE A 277 9.20 15.17 20.40
N ASP A 278 10.12 14.34 20.89
CA ASP A 278 11.49 14.77 21.19
C ASP A 278 12.21 15.28 19.94
N ILE A 279 12.07 14.56 18.82
CA ILE A 279 12.63 14.97 17.51
C ILE A 279 11.93 16.26 17.05
N PHE A 280 10.60 16.31 17.10
CA PHE A 280 9.81 17.50 16.75
C PHE A 280 10.27 18.72 17.54
N HIS A 281 10.38 18.60 18.86
CA HIS A 281 10.85 19.66 19.75
C HIS A 281 12.29 20.07 19.44
N GLY A 282 13.16 19.09 19.20
CA GLY A 282 14.54 19.30 18.79
C GLY A 282 14.68 20.14 17.53
N ARG A 283 13.76 20.00 16.58
CA ARG A 283 13.75 20.77 15.32
C ARG A 283 13.07 22.13 15.47
N VAL A 284 11.96 22.21 16.22
CA VAL A 284 11.20 23.46 16.40
C VAL A 284 11.93 24.51 17.23
N LYS A 285 12.72 24.11 18.23
CA LYS A 285 13.46 25.06 19.09
C LYS A 285 14.41 25.98 18.31
N ASP A 286 14.87 25.52 17.14
CA ASP A 286 15.82 26.22 16.27
C ASP A 286 15.11 26.97 15.13
N LEU A 287 13.77 26.90 15.07
CA LEU A 287 12.99 27.65 14.11
C LEU A 287 12.79 29.09 14.55
N ASP A 288 12.70 29.93 13.54
CA ASP A 288 12.47 31.36 13.67
C ASP A 288 11.16 31.72 12.93
N LEU A 289 10.52 32.81 13.35
CA LEU A 289 9.32 33.35 12.72
C LEU A 289 9.51 33.50 11.20
N CYS A 290 8.42 33.41 10.42
CA CYS A 290 8.39 33.55 8.96
C CYS A 290 9.25 32.56 8.14
N GLN A 291 9.87 31.54 8.76
CA GLN A 291 10.40 30.41 7.99
C GLN A 291 9.24 29.60 7.41
N PRO A 292 9.22 29.29 6.10
CA PRO A 292 8.13 28.52 5.49
C PRO A 292 7.87 27.18 6.21
N LEU A 293 8.95 26.55 6.68
CA LEU A 293 8.89 25.27 7.36
C LEU A 293 8.13 25.34 8.70
N LEU A 294 8.10 26.49 9.37
CA LEU A 294 7.37 26.68 10.62
C LEU A 294 5.87 26.37 10.47
N TYR A 295 5.28 26.71 9.33
CA TYR A 295 3.87 26.43 9.07
C TYR A 295 3.57 24.94 9.07
N SER A 296 4.40 24.13 8.39
CA SER A 296 4.28 22.68 8.38
C SER A 296 4.40 22.06 9.78
N TYR A 297 5.32 22.56 10.61
CA TYR A 297 5.42 22.13 12.02
C TYR A 297 4.17 22.50 12.83
N LEU A 298 3.65 23.72 12.66
CA LEU A 298 2.42 24.14 13.36
C LEU A 298 1.21 23.30 12.94
N ASP A 299 1.09 22.93 11.66
CA ASP A 299 0.01 22.07 11.17
C ASP A 299 0.12 20.65 11.73
N VAL A 300 1.34 20.08 11.78
CA VAL A 300 1.58 18.78 12.44
C VAL A 300 1.26 18.83 13.93
N LEU A 301 1.66 19.90 14.64
CA LEU A 301 1.34 20.06 16.05
C LEU A 301 -0.16 20.24 16.29
N LEU A 302 -0.84 20.92 15.37
CA LEU A 302 -2.29 21.05 15.39
C LEU A 302 -2.95 19.68 15.21
N TYR A 303 -2.47 18.86 14.28
CA TYR A 303 -2.91 17.48 14.13
C TYR A 303 -2.73 16.66 15.41
N PHE A 304 -1.53 16.71 16.02
CA PHE A 304 -1.26 16.04 17.30
C PHE A 304 -2.22 16.48 18.41
N SER A 305 -2.57 17.76 18.46
CA SER A 305 -3.49 18.29 19.48
C SER A 305 -4.96 17.90 19.27
N HIS A 306 -5.37 17.56 18.04
CA HIS A 306 -6.73 17.14 17.70
C HIS A 306 -6.93 15.63 17.79
N HIS A 307 -5.89 14.85 17.49
CA HIS A 307 -5.98 13.39 17.59
C HIS A 307 -6.01 13.00 19.08
N LYS A 308 -7.15 12.47 19.54
CA LYS A 308 -7.43 12.19 20.96
C LYS A 308 -6.29 11.47 21.69
N ASP A 309 -5.77 10.40 21.10
CA ASP A 309 -4.76 9.56 21.73
C ASP A 309 -3.37 10.22 21.77
N ILE A 310 -2.95 10.86 20.67
CA ILE A 310 -1.71 11.64 20.61
C ILE A 310 -1.78 12.82 21.57
N ALA A 311 -2.91 13.53 21.62
CA ALA A 311 -3.11 14.70 22.46
C ALA A 311 -2.94 14.37 23.96
N LYS A 312 -3.35 13.17 24.39
CA LYS A 312 -3.14 12.72 25.77
C LYS A 312 -1.65 12.65 26.11
N VAL A 313 -0.85 12.01 25.26
CA VAL A 313 0.61 11.92 25.43
C VAL A 313 1.25 13.31 25.31
N LEU A 314 0.73 14.16 24.43
CA LEU A 314 1.23 15.51 24.21
C LEU A 314 1.10 16.38 25.47
N VAL A 315 -0.04 16.31 26.18
CA VAL A 315 -0.27 17.09 27.41
C VAL A 315 0.76 16.78 28.49
N ASP A 316 1.14 15.51 28.62
CA ASP A 316 2.18 15.09 29.57
C ASP A 316 3.57 15.53 29.08
N HIS A 317 3.83 15.40 27.78
CA HIS A 317 5.11 15.76 27.18
C HIS A 317 5.43 17.28 27.22
N ILE A 318 4.42 18.15 27.13
CA ILE A 318 4.62 19.61 27.14
C ILE A 318 4.84 20.20 28.55
N GLN A 319 4.72 19.38 29.60
CA GLN A 319 4.96 19.86 30.97
C GLN A 319 6.42 20.29 31.16
N PRO A 320 6.68 21.37 31.90
CA PRO A 320 8.04 21.76 32.23
C PRO A 320 8.67 20.71 33.15
N LYS A 321 9.97 20.44 32.96
CA LYS A 321 10.73 19.52 33.82
C LYS A 321 10.72 19.93 35.30
N ASP A 322 10.65 21.24 35.56
CA ASP A 322 10.50 21.82 36.90
C ASP A 322 9.47 22.96 36.86
N PRO A 323 8.22 22.70 37.31
CA PRO A 323 7.16 23.70 37.35
C PRO A 323 7.45 24.90 38.27
N ALA A 324 8.38 24.79 39.22
CA ALA A 324 8.75 25.92 40.08
C ALA A 324 9.66 26.92 39.37
N ASN A 325 10.24 26.53 38.23
CA ASN A 325 11.17 27.34 37.46
C ASN A 325 10.52 27.83 36.16
N GLY A 326 10.14 29.12 36.13
CA GLY A 326 9.52 29.76 34.96
C GLY A 326 10.32 29.60 33.66
N LEU A 327 11.65 29.51 33.72
CA LEU A 327 12.50 29.31 32.54
C LEU A 327 12.27 27.94 31.89
N GLN A 328 11.85 26.92 32.65
CA GLN A 328 11.61 25.58 32.12
C GLN A 328 10.35 25.52 31.26
N TYR A 329 9.39 26.42 31.49
CA TYR A 329 8.22 26.53 30.60
C TYR A 329 8.64 26.94 29.19
N GLN A 330 9.60 27.85 29.04
CA GLN A 330 10.13 28.26 27.72
C GLN A 330 10.86 27.11 27.01
N LYS A 331 11.39 26.14 27.76
CA LYS A 331 12.16 24.99 27.26
C LYS A 331 11.29 23.75 26.99
N SER A 332 9.99 23.78 27.26
CA SER A 332 9.11 22.69 26.84
C SER A 332 8.77 22.82 25.36
N LEU A 333 8.22 21.77 24.75
CA LEU A 333 7.81 21.80 23.35
C LEU A 333 6.84 22.96 23.05
N LEU A 334 5.77 23.09 23.86
CA LEU A 334 4.83 24.21 23.71
C LEU A 334 5.53 25.55 23.97
N GLY A 335 6.41 25.60 24.98
CA GLY A 335 7.23 26.78 25.27
C GLY A 335 8.07 27.23 24.08
N ALA A 336 8.74 26.29 23.41
CA ALA A 336 9.58 26.57 22.25
C ALA A 336 8.77 27.21 21.13
N VAL A 337 7.57 26.68 20.84
CA VAL A 337 6.64 27.24 19.85
C VAL A 337 6.17 28.65 20.25
N LEU A 338 5.73 28.83 21.50
CA LEU A 338 5.22 30.11 22.00
C LEU A 338 6.31 31.17 22.15
N ASN A 339 7.56 30.75 22.25
CA ASN A 339 8.72 31.63 22.33
C ASN A 339 9.17 32.15 20.96
N ILE A 340 8.63 31.63 19.86
CA ILE A 340 8.90 32.17 18.52
C ILE A 340 8.29 33.56 18.43
N SER A 341 9.15 34.58 18.31
CA SER A 341 8.76 35.98 18.38
C SER A 341 9.56 36.84 17.40
N CYS A 342 8.99 37.97 17.00
CA CYS A 342 9.70 39.00 16.24
C CYS A 342 10.58 39.90 17.14
N LEU A 343 10.49 39.74 18.47
CA LEU A 343 11.26 40.51 19.44
C LEU A 343 12.69 39.97 19.60
N LEU A 344 13.61 40.83 20.05
CA LEU A 344 14.99 40.45 20.34
C LEU A 344 15.04 39.44 21.49
N LYS A 345 15.79 38.35 21.29
CA LYS A 345 16.05 37.35 22.34
C LYS A 345 16.95 37.93 23.45
N THR A 346 17.84 38.86 23.12
CA THR A 346 18.70 39.55 24.09
C THR A 346 18.50 41.07 24.03
N PRO A 347 17.93 41.70 25.07
CA PRO A 347 17.75 43.14 25.12
C PRO A 347 19.08 43.89 24.95
N GLY A 348 19.11 44.87 24.05
CA GLY A 348 20.28 45.75 23.85
C GLY A 348 21.38 45.20 22.93
N VAL A 349 21.26 43.95 22.47
CA VAL A 349 22.14 43.40 21.43
C VAL A 349 21.53 43.73 20.06
N VAL A 350 22.24 44.53 19.26
CA VAL A 350 21.89 44.79 17.85
C VAL A 350 22.34 43.58 17.02
N GLU A 351 21.81 42.40 17.34
CA GLU A 351 21.84 41.30 16.38
C GLU A 351 20.96 41.73 15.21
N GLY A 352 21.42 41.46 13.99
CA GLY A 352 20.67 41.80 12.79
C GLY A 352 19.27 41.19 12.91
N HIS A 353 18.26 42.04 13.08
CA HIS A 353 16.87 41.58 13.13
C HIS A 353 16.60 40.85 11.82
N GLY A 354 16.41 39.53 11.88
CA GLY A 354 16.05 38.72 10.71
C GLY A 354 14.74 39.18 10.05
N TYR A 355 13.91 39.93 10.78
CA TYR A 355 12.60 40.44 10.37
C TYR A 355 12.64 41.86 9.84
N PHE A 356 13.18 42.77 10.65
CA PHE A 356 13.22 44.20 10.35
C PHE A 356 14.67 44.60 10.05
N LEU A 357 15.10 44.37 8.80
CA LEU A 357 16.47 44.65 8.35
C LEU A 357 16.81 46.16 8.42
N ASN A 358 15.88 47.02 8.02
CA ASN A 358 16.03 48.48 8.07
C ASN A 358 14.67 49.17 8.34
N PRO A 359 14.05 49.01 9.52
CA PRO A 359 12.70 49.50 9.79
C PRO A 359 12.55 51.01 9.55
N SER A 360 13.62 51.79 9.74
CA SER A 360 13.63 53.25 9.47
C SER A 360 13.80 53.62 7.99
N ARG A 361 14.12 52.67 7.11
CA ARG A 361 14.33 52.87 5.66
C ARG A 361 13.36 52.04 4.80
N SER A 362 12.63 51.10 5.39
CA SER A 362 11.60 50.32 4.71
C SER A 362 10.42 51.20 4.30
N SER A 363 9.84 50.89 3.14
CA SER A 363 8.61 51.54 2.69
C SER A 363 7.41 51.10 3.55
N ALA A 364 6.37 51.94 3.60
CA ALA A 364 5.13 51.61 4.31
C ALA A 364 4.39 50.38 3.74
N GLN A 365 4.72 49.95 2.51
CA GLN A 365 4.18 48.72 1.93
C GLN A 365 4.95 47.49 2.42
N GLU A 366 6.29 47.55 2.45
CA GLU A 366 7.13 46.46 2.97
C GLU A 366 6.84 46.20 4.45
N THR A 367 6.71 47.25 5.27
CA THR A 367 6.35 47.11 6.69
C THR A 367 4.99 46.42 6.85
N ARG A 368 3.99 46.79 6.03
CA ARG A 368 2.66 46.17 6.07
C ARG A 368 2.68 44.69 5.70
N VAL A 369 3.49 44.28 4.72
CA VAL A 369 3.63 42.87 4.35
C VAL A 369 4.30 42.09 5.48
N GLN A 370 5.34 42.64 6.10
CA GLN A 370 6.02 42.02 7.24
C GLN A 370 5.07 41.85 8.43
N GLU A 371 4.32 42.88 8.80
CA GLU A 371 3.30 42.81 9.84
C GLU A 371 2.23 41.75 9.54
N ALA A 372 1.74 41.68 8.30
CA ALA A 372 0.75 40.69 7.88
C ALA A 372 1.25 39.25 8.06
N ASN A 373 2.51 38.97 7.71
CA ASN A 373 3.13 37.66 7.88
C ASN A 373 3.27 37.28 9.37
N ILE A 374 3.69 38.23 10.22
CA ILE A 374 3.77 38.04 11.67
C ILE A 374 2.38 37.73 12.25
N HIS A 375 1.35 38.48 11.83
CA HIS A 375 -0.03 38.26 12.28
C HIS A 375 -0.57 36.89 11.87
N GLN A 376 -0.18 36.35 10.72
CA GLN A 376 -0.60 35.01 10.29
C GLN A 376 -0.07 33.92 11.22
N VAL A 377 1.22 33.97 11.59
CA VAL A 377 1.80 33.00 12.52
C VAL A 377 1.13 33.09 13.89
N ASN A 378 0.90 34.33 14.38
CA ASN A 378 0.21 34.54 15.66
C ASN A 378 -1.20 33.94 15.67
N ARG A 379 -1.94 33.98 14.55
CA ARG A 379 -3.25 33.32 14.44
C ARG A 379 -3.16 31.81 14.61
N LEU A 380 -2.17 31.16 13.98
CA LEU A 380 -1.98 29.71 14.10
C LEU A 380 -1.62 29.32 15.54
N ILE A 381 -0.75 30.09 16.19
CA ILE A 381 -0.41 29.89 17.60
C ILE A 381 -1.65 30.07 18.49
N GLN A 382 -2.50 31.06 18.22
CA GLN A 382 -3.76 31.25 18.96
C GLN A 382 -4.72 30.07 18.78
N THR A 383 -4.86 29.55 17.56
CA THR A 383 -5.66 28.34 17.29
C THR A 383 -5.12 27.16 18.10
N LEU A 384 -3.81 26.92 18.07
CA LEU A 384 -3.17 25.86 18.85
C LEU A 384 -3.47 26.00 20.35
N CYS A 385 -3.27 27.18 20.93
CA CYS A 385 -3.59 27.44 22.34
C CYS A 385 -5.06 27.15 22.66
N SER A 386 -5.97 27.53 21.76
CA SER A 386 -7.40 27.29 21.95
C SER A 386 -7.76 25.80 21.93
N VAL A 387 -7.08 25.01 21.11
CA VAL A 387 -7.29 23.56 21.00
C VAL A 387 -6.72 22.86 22.22
N LEU A 388 -5.48 23.15 22.60
CA LEU A 388 -4.84 22.58 23.78
C LEU A 388 -5.65 22.87 25.05
N SER A 389 -6.17 24.09 25.19
CA SER A 389 -7.03 24.47 26.33
C SER A 389 -8.32 23.64 26.41
N ARG A 390 -8.86 23.18 25.26
CA ARG A 390 -10.05 22.31 25.21
C ARG A 390 -9.71 20.87 25.51
N SER A 391 -8.58 20.38 25.01
CA SER A 391 -8.10 19.01 25.25
C SER A 391 -7.78 18.78 26.73
N THR A 392 -7.21 19.77 27.43
CA THR A 392 -6.97 19.72 28.89
C THR A 392 -8.23 19.80 29.74
N LEU A 393 -9.37 20.22 29.18
CA LEU A 393 -10.66 20.21 29.88
C LEU A 393 -11.41 18.88 29.74
N LEU A 394 -10.94 17.99 28.87
CA LEU A 394 -11.54 16.69 28.56
C LEU A 394 -10.77 15.50 29.15
N SER A 395 -9.54 15.73 29.64
CA SER A 395 -8.79 14.83 30.53
C SER A 395 -9.18 15.07 31.99
#